data_AF-A0AAD6W8J2-F1
#
_entry.id   AF-A0AAD6W8J2-F1
#
_cell.length_a   1.000
_cell.length_b   1.000
_cell.length_c   1.000
_cell.angle_alpha   90.00
_cell.angle_beta   90.00
_cell.angle_gamma   90.00
#
_symmetry.space_group_name_H-M   'P 1'
#
loop_
_entity.id
_entity.type
_entity.pdbx_description
1 polymer ?
#
loop_
_entity_poly.entity_id
_entity_poly.type
_entity_poly.pdbx_seq_one_letter_code
_entity_poly.pdbx_strand_id
1 'polypeptide(L)'
;MWRGSASFILDKQQSNTVPRQRNPSDTLTLPSSPPLSMDDTLQNPPNNISAYYQTRAAHNAVVTSDWLAQAQAAIGHDVDDAPETTVETVAGKPFSVIDEFNSWRKQPELAEAVAAIRALAAVIKNCQATTMMELEIELKKASDSLKSGDKTSISLTAGCDLFMRYVTRTSALEYEDFNSAKSRLIERAEKFGEISYKARRIIAMLSQDFIFDGCTILVHGFSRVVLEVLKTAAQSKKLFRVFCTEGRPDRTGLRLSNELAKLDVPVKLLIDSAVAYTMDEIDMVFVGADGVVESGGIINMMGTFQIALVAHSMNKPVYVAAESYKVCQSVPLGLYR
;
A
#
# COMPACT_ATOMS: atom_id res chain seq x y z
N MET A 1 -12.13 40.23 -6.64
CA MET A 1 -13.31 40.79 -5.97
C MET A 1 -14.21 39.63 -5.61
N TRP A 2 -14.19 39.19 -4.35
CA TRP A 2 -15.28 38.56 -3.58
C TRP A 2 -14.66 38.32 -2.20
N ARG A 3 -15.09 39.14 -1.24
CA ARG A 3 -14.72 39.13 0.17
C ARG A 3 -15.78 38.31 0.93
N GLY A 4 -15.37 37.68 2.03
CA GLY A 4 -16.23 37.23 3.11
C GLY A 4 -16.69 35.76 2.98
N SER A 5 -16.77 34.94 4.02
CA SER A 5 -16.64 35.19 5.46
C SER A 5 -16.52 33.84 6.17
N ALA A 6 -15.57 33.71 7.09
CA ALA A 6 -15.67 32.82 8.26
C ALA A 6 -14.60 33.27 9.27
N SER A 7 -14.84 34.41 9.91
CA SER A 7 -14.10 34.84 11.09
C SER A 7 -14.57 34.01 12.27
N PHE A 8 -13.71 33.13 12.80
CA PHE A 8 -13.96 32.46 14.07
C PHE A 8 -13.63 33.44 15.20
N ILE A 9 -14.66 33.79 15.98
CA ILE A 9 -14.59 34.69 17.13
C ILE A 9 -13.88 33.96 18.27
N LEU A 10 -12.72 34.47 18.69
CA LEU A 10 -12.11 34.19 19.98
C LEU A 10 -12.83 35.04 21.02
N ASP A 11 -13.64 34.41 21.87
CA ASP A 11 -14.32 35.09 22.96
C ASP A 11 -13.29 35.42 24.06
N LYS A 12 -12.91 36.69 24.14
CA LYS A 12 -12.18 37.27 25.27
C LYS A 12 -13.21 37.63 26.33
N GLN A 13 -13.36 36.81 27.37
CA GLN A 13 -13.97 37.28 28.61
C GLN A 13 -12.89 37.79 29.56
N GLN A 14 -12.80 39.12 29.67
CA GLN A 14 -12.17 39.83 30.78
C GLN A 14 -13.24 40.22 31.81
N SER A 15 -13.04 39.72 33.03
CA SER A 15 -13.25 40.36 34.35
C SER A 15 -14.51 41.19 34.64
N ASN A 16 -15.29 40.76 35.64
CA ASN A 16 -15.60 41.59 36.82
C ASN A 16 -16.30 40.79 37.93
N THR A 17 -15.58 40.48 39.03
CA THR A 17 -16.14 40.38 40.40
C THR A 17 -15.01 40.35 41.45
N VAL A 18 -14.89 41.46 42.21
CA VAL A 18 -14.44 41.69 43.61
C VAL A 18 -13.42 40.74 44.28
N PRO A 19 -12.33 41.26 44.92
CA PRO A 19 -11.28 40.43 45.52
C PRO A 19 -11.67 39.89 46.91
N ARG A 20 -11.51 38.57 47.11
CA ARG A 20 -11.50 37.93 48.43
C ARG A 20 -10.05 37.84 48.93
N GLN A 21 -9.74 38.53 50.02
CA GLN A 21 -8.49 38.36 50.77
C GLN A 21 -8.35 36.90 51.26
N ARG A 22 -7.17 36.30 51.08
CA ARG A 22 -6.80 35.02 51.70
C ARG A 22 -5.59 35.22 52.62
N ASN A 23 -5.73 34.72 53.83
CA ASN A 23 -4.73 34.73 54.90
C ASN A 23 -3.53 33.82 54.57
N PRO A 24 -2.31 34.15 55.04
CA PRO A 24 -1.11 33.36 54.79
C PRO A 24 -0.91 32.32 55.90
N SER A 25 -1.63 31.20 55.83
CA SER A 25 -1.34 30.02 56.64
C SER A 25 -2.11 28.82 56.10
N ASP A 26 -1.60 28.19 55.04
CA ASP A 26 -1.98 26.83 54.63
C ASP A 26 -0.86 26.26 53.76
N THR A 27 0.13 25.66 54.44
CA THR A 27 1.22 24.90 53.85
C THR A 27 0.66 23.53 53.42
N LEU A 28 0.40 23.34 52.12
CA LEU A 28 -0.03 22.04 51.58
C LEU A 28 1.17 21.23 51.11
N THR A 29 1.50 20.22 51.90
CA THR A 29 2.48 19.15 51.69
C THR A 29 2.14 18.28 50.47
N LEU A 30 3.13 17.98 49.63
CA LEU A 30 3.06 16.99 48.55
C LEU A 30 3.08 15.55 49.14
N PRO A 31 2.25 14.61 48.66
CA PRO A 31 2.32 13.23 49.12
C PRO A 31 3.52 12.49 48.49
N SER A 32 4.28 11.81 49.33
CA SER A 32 5.46 11.00 49.01
C SER A 32 5.09 9.64 48.40
N SER A 33 5.80 9.24 47.34
CA SER A 33 5.74 7.91 46.71
C SER A 33 6.26 6.79 47.64
N PRO A 34 5.69 5.57 47.63
CA PRO A 34 6.20 4.46 48.42
C PRO A 34 7.44 3.80 47.76
N PRO A 35 8.32 3.13 48.54
CA PRO A 35 9.57 2.56 48.03
C PRO A 35 9.37 1.22 47.31
N LEU A 36 10.19 0.97 46.29
CA LEU A 36 10.27 -0.29 45.56
C LEU A 36 10.79 -1.43 46.45
N SER A 37 10.03 -2.51 46.55
CA SER A 37 10.47 -3.81 47.06
C SER A 37 11.09 -4.65 45.93
N MET A 38 12.33 -5.10 46.13
CA MET A 38 12.97 -6.13 45.32
C MET A 38 12.50 -7.51 45.77
N ASP A 39 11.76 -8.21 44.91
CA ASP A 39 11.90 -9.62 44.54
C ASP A 39 10.60 -10.05 43.85
N ASP A 40 10.68 -10.41 42.56
CA ASP A 40 10.10 -11.67 42.12
C ASP A 40 10.60 -12.02 40.72
N THR A 41 11.05 -13.26 40.62
CA THR A 41 11.70 -13.91 39.49
C THR A 41 10.77 -14.01 38.27
N LEU A 42 11.18 -13.44 37.13
CA LEU A 42 10.63 -13.80 35.82
C LEU A 42 11.75 -14.29 34.90
N GLN A 43 11.60 -15.55 34.49
CA GLN A 43 12.42 -16.26 33.53
C GLN A 43 12.48 -15.50 32.20
N ASN A 44 13.70 -15.21 31.72
CA ASN A 44 13.97 -14.69 30.38
C ASN A 44 13.57 -15.70 29.29
N PRO A 45 12.86 -15.29 28.21
CA PRO A 45 13.06 -15.85 26.88
C PRO A 45 14.01 -14.95 26.07
N PRO A 46 14.74 -15.50 25.07
CA PRO A 46 15.82 -14.79 24.41
C PRO A 46 15.22 -13.92 23.30
N ASN A 47 15.39 -12.60 23.39
CA ASN A 47 15.34 -11.75 22.21
C ASN A 47 16.37 -10.63 22.37
N ASN A 48 17.36 -10.66 21.49
CA ASN A 48 18.50 -9.76 21.47
C ASN A 48 18.05 -8.39 20.93
N ILE A 49 17.21 -7.69 21.71
CA ILE A 49 16.81 -6.31 21.44
C ILE A 49 18.06 -5.45 21.71
N SER A 50 18.49 -4.70 20.69
CA SER A 50 19.60 -3.74 20.83
C SER A 50 19.35 -2.83 22.03
N ALA A 51 20.37 -2.69 22.89
CA ALA A 51 20.32 -1.91 24.14
C ALA A 51 19.83 -0.45 23.92
N TYR A 52 19.97 0.06 22.70
CA TYR A 52 19.47 1.38 22.26
C TYR A 52 17.93 1.47 22.24
N TYR A 53 17.22 0.41 21.83
CA TYR A 53 15.75 0.41 21.80
C TYR A 53 15.16 0.27 23.19
N GLN A 54 15.83 -0.46 24.09
CA GLN A 54 15.43 -0.56 25.50
C GLN A 54 15.52 0.80 26.22
N THR A 55 16.58 1.57 25.96
CA THR A 55 16.78 2.89 26.57
C THR A 55 15.84 3.96 26.02
N ARG A 56 15.42 3.86 24.75
CA ARG A 56 14.48 4.83 24.14
C ARG A 56 13.01 4.52 24.42
N ALA A 57 12.66 3.24 24.60
CA ALA A 57 11.34 2.83 25.11
C ALA A 57 11.05 3.44 26.49
N ALA A 58 12.06 3.55 27.37
CA ALA A 58 11.89 4.16 28.68
C ALA A 58 11.59 5.68 28.64
N HIS A 59 11.96 6.38 27.56
CA HIS A 59 11.86 7.85 27.47
C HIS A 59 10.69 8.37 26.63
N ASN A 60 10.08 7.55 25.78
CA ASN A 60 8.88 7.89 25.01
C ASN A 60 7.84 6.80 25.23
N ALA A 61 6.64 7.21 25.67
CA ALA A 61 5.50 6.35 25.99
C ALA A 61 5.45 5.09 25.10
N VAL A 62 5.84 3.96 25.70
CA VAL A 62 5.77 2.63 25.10
C VAL A 62 4.32 2.32 24.78
N VAL A 63 4.12 1.72 23.61
CA VAL A 63 2.90 1.03 23.19
C VAL A 63 2.48 0.08 24.32
N THR A 64 1.46 0.45 25.09
CA THR A 64 0.91 -0.44 26.09
C THR A 64 0.17 -1.59 25.39
N SER A 65 0.17 -2.75 26.04
CA SER A 65 -0.66 -3.91 25.67
C SER A 65 -2.15 -3.57 25.50
N ASP A 66 -2.59 -2.44 26.05
CA ASP A 66 -3.95 -1.92 25.93
C ASP A 66 -4.32 -1.53 24.49
N TRP A 67 -3.35 -1.13 23.66
CA TRP A 67 -3.63 -0.80 22.26
C TRP A 67 -3.88 -2.06 21.41
N LEU A 68 -3.17 -3.16 21.68
CA LEU A 68 -3.45 -4.47 21.06
C LEU A 68 -4.85 -4.95 21.44
N ALA A 69 -5.25 -4.78 22.70
CA ALA A 69 -6.60 -5.12 23.17
C ALA A 69 -7.69 -4.24 22.51
N GLN A 70 -7.45 -2.95 22.32
CA GLN A 70 -8.36 -2.04 21.61
C GLN A 70 -8.42 -2.33 20.10
N ALA A 71 -7.29 -2.66 19.48
CA ALA A 71 -7.23 -3.07 18.07
C ALA A 71 -7.99 -4.39 17.85
N GLN A 72 -7.92 -5.31 18.81
CA GLN A 72 -8.63 -6.59 18.79
C GLN A 72 -10.13 -6.43 19.08
N ALA A 73 -10.53 -5.48 19.93
CA ALA A 73 -11.92 -5.11 20.18
C ALA A 73 -12.57 -4.32 19.02
N ALA A 74 -11.77 -3.67 18.17
CA ALA A 74 -12.25 -2.96 16.98
C ALA A 74 -12.47 -3.88 15.76
N ILE A 75 -12.03 -5.15 15.86
CA ILE A 75 -12.44 -6.24 14.98
C ILE A 75 -13.80 -6.69 15.51
N GLY A 76 -14.88 -6.11 14.98
CA GLY A 76 -16.23 -6.55 15.29
C GLY A 76 -16.38 -8.05 15.02
N HIS A 77 -17.20 -8.71 15.84
CA HIS A 77 -17.72 -10.05 15.57
C HIS A 77 -18.42 -10.07 14.20
N ASP A 78 -17.67 -10.37 13.15
CA ASP A 78 -18.26 -10.98 11.97
C ASP A 78 -18.53 -12.43 12.35
N VAL A 79 -19.82 -12.73 12.44
CA VAL A 79 -20.37 -14.06 12.67
C VAL A 79 -19.80 -14.99 11.61
N ASP A 80 -19.20 -16.09 12.07
CA ASP A 80 -18.84 -17.25 11.26
C ASP A 80 -20.07 -17.75 10.48
N ASP A 81 -20.19 -17.34 9.22
CA ASP A 81 -20.84 -18.14 8.18
C ASP A 81 -19.72 -18.65 7.27
N ALA A 82 -19.13 -19.78 7.69
CA ALA A 82 -18.32 -20.59 6.82
C ALA A 82 -19.24 -21.12 5.69
N PRO A 83 -18.96 -20.83 4.40
CA PRO A 83 -19.65 -21.57 3.35
C PRO A 83 -19.13 -23.00 3.41
N GLU A 84 -20.04 -23.94 3.67
CA GLU A 84 -19.80 -25.36 3.51
C GLU A 84 -19.05 -25.60 2.19
N THR A 85 -17.86 -26.19 2.29
CA THR A 85 -17.10 -26.67 1.14
C THR A 85 -17.84 -27.84 0.49
N THR A 86 -18.84 -27.52 -0.32
CA THR A 86 -19.31 -28.43 -1.37
C THR A 86 -18.25 -28.45 -2.45
N VAL A 87 -17.46 -29.53 -2.46
CA VAL A 87 -16.58 -29.87 -3.59
C VAL A 87 -17.48 -30.21 -4.77
N GLU A 88 -17.91 -29.19 -5.51
CA GLU A 88 -18.47 -29.39 -6.84
C GLU A 88 -17.33 -29.73 -7.80
N THR A 89 -17.22 -31.01 -8.13
CA THR A 89 -16.51 -31.49 -9.31
C THR A 89 -17.20 -30.95 -10.56
N VAL A 90 -16.79 -29.76 -11.01
CA VAL A 90 -17.39 -29.14 -12.21
C VAL A 90 -16.75 -29.73 -13.46
N ALA A 91 -17.39 -30.77 -13.98
CA ALA A 91 -17.31 -31.10 -15.39
C ALA A 91 -18.04 -30.02 -16.22
N GLY A 92 -17.33 -29.34 -17.12
CA GLY A 92 -17.91 -28.66 -18.29
C GLY A 92 -18.46 -27.23 -18.12
N LYS A 93 -17.82 -26.33 -17.36
CA LYS A 93 -18.15 -24.89 -17.46
C LYS A 93 -17.58 -24.29 -18.78
N PRO A 94 -18.35 -23.48 -19.53
CA PRO A 94 -17.82 -22.75 -20.67
C PRO A 94 -16.70 -21.81 -20.21
N PHE A 95 -15.62 -21.71 -21.00
CA PHE A 95 -14.47 -20.89 -20.65
C PHE A 95 -14.85 -19.41 -20.53
N SER A 96 -14.64 -18.85 -19.35
CA SER A 96 -14.90 -17.44 -19.02
C SER A 96 -13.60 -16.77 -18.61
N VAL A 97 -13.23 -15.73 -19.35
CA VAL A 97 -11.99 -14.95 -19.10
C VAL A 97 -12.04 -14.26 -17.74
N ILE A 98 -13.24 -13.85 -17.31
CA ILE A 98 -13.45 -13.16 -16.03
C ILE A 98 -13.23 -14.12 -14.86
N ASP A 99 -13.71 -15.37 -14.98
CA ASP A 99 -13.53 -16.38 -13.94
C ASP A 99 -12.06 -16.78 -13.79
N GLU A 100 -11.35 -16.91 -14.92
CA GLU A 100 -9.91 -17.15 -14.94
C GLU A 100 -9.15 -15.97 -14.31
N PHE A 101 -9.49 -14.72 -14.65
CA PHE A 101 -8.90 -13.54 -14.04
C PHE A 101 -9.11 -13.49 -12.52
N ASN A 102 -10.35 -13.76 -12.06
CA ASN A 102 -10.69 -13.78 -10.64
C ASN A 102 -9.97 -14.91 -9.87
N SER A 103 -9.72 -16.06 -10.51
CA SER A 103 -8.97 -17.15 -9.89
C SER A 103 -7.51 -16.74 -9.63
N TRP A 104 -6.87 -16.09 -10.61
CA TRP A 104 -5.51 -15.57 -10.47
C TRP A 104 -5.42 -14.40 -9.48
N ARG A 105 -6.45 -13.54 -9.42
CA ARG A 105 -6.51 -12.39 -8.50
C ARG A 105 -6.52 -12.79 -7.03
N LYS A 106 -7.03 -13.98 -6.69
CA LYS A 106 -7.04 -14.51 -5.31
C LYS A 106 -5.63 -14.79 -4.77
N GLN A 107 -4.63 -14.95 -5.65
CA GLN A 107 -3.27 -15.24 -5.21
C GLN A 107 -2.59 -13.95 -4.71
N PRO A 108 -2.16 -13.89 -3.43
CA PRO A 108 -1.69 -12.64 -2.81
C PRO A 108 -0.39 -12.11 -3.43
N GLU A 109 0.44 -13.00 -4.00
CA GLU A 109 1.74 -12.67 -4.58
C GLU A 109 1.66 -12.10 -6.01
N LEU A 110 0.54 -12.32 -6.71
CA LEU A 110 0.42 -11.93 -8.11
C LEU A 110 -0.07 -10.48 -8.27
N ALA A 111 0.67 -9.69 -9.05
CA ALA A 111 0.19 -8.40 -9.49
C ALA A 111 -1.03 -8.56 -10.39
N GLU A 112 -1.95 -7.60 -10.33
CA GLU A 112 -3.21 -7.66 -11.07
C GLU A 112 -2.99 -7.66 -12.58
N ALA A 113 -2.02 -6.90 -13.07
CA ALA A 113 -1.59 -6.94 -14.47
C ALA A 113 -1.10 -8.34 -14.90
N VAL A 114 -0.43 -9.08 -14.00
CA VAL A 114 0.02 -10.46 -14.28
C VAL A 114 -1.17 -11.41 -14.34
N ALA A 115 -2.15 -11.25 -13.45
CA ALA A 115 -3.40 -12.02 -13.49
C ALA A 115 -4.15 -11.78 -14.80
N ALA A 116 -4.23 -10.54 -15.27
CA ALA A 116 -4.83 -10.18 -16.55
C ALA A 116 -4.13 -10.85 -17.74
N ILE A 117 -2.80 -10.80 -17.77
CA ILE A 117 -1.99 -11.40 -18.83
C ILE A 117 -2.11 -12.92 -18.83
N ARG A 118 -2.20 -13.55 -17.65
CA ARG A 118 -2.45 -15.00 -17.53
C ARG A 118 -3.84 -15.39 -18.03
N ALA A 119 -4.86 -14.59 -17.72
CA ALA A 119 -6.22 -14.81 -18.23
C ALA A 119 -6.26 -14.68 -19.77
N LEU A 120 -5.58 -13.68 -20.35
CA LEU A 120 -5.43 -13.55 -21.80
C LEU A 120 -4.63 -14.72 -22.41
N ALA A 121 -3.60 -15.22 -21.73
CA ALA A 121 -2.87 -16.41 -22.18
C ALA A 121 -3.75 -17.67 -22.20
N ALA A 122 -4.68 -17.81 -21.25
CA ALA A 122 -5.65 -18.90 -21.25
C ALA A 122 -6.62 -18.79 -22.44
N VAL A 123 -7.02 -17.57 -22.83
CA VAL A 123 -7.78 -17.32 -24.08
C VAL A 123 -7.00 -17.84 -25.27
N ILE A 124 -5.71 -17.49 -25.38
CA ILE A 124 -4.85 -17.97 -26.46
C ILE A 124 -4.82 -19.50 -26.48
N LYS A 125 -4.61 -20.16 -25.33
CA LYS A 125 -4.55 -21.63 -25.22
C LYS A 125 -5.82 -22.30 -25.77
N ASN A 126 -7.00 -21.76 -25.44
CA ASN A 126 -8.29 -22.33 -25.83
C ASN A 126 -8.79 -21.88 -27.21
N CYS A 127 -8.20 -20.83 -27.78
CA CYS A 127 -8.57 -20.25 -29.06
C CYS A 127 -8.33 -21.24 -30.23
N GLN A 128 -9.35 -21.38 -31.08
CA GLN A 128 -9.35 -22.23 -32.30
C GLN A 128 -9.04 -21.43 -33.58
N ALA A 129 -8.62 -20.17 -33.47
CA ALA A 129 -8.27 -19.34 -34.60
C ALA A 129 -7.17 -19.99 -35.45
N THR A 130 -7.23 -19.75 -36.76
CA THR A 130 -6.23 -20.25 -37.72
C THR A 130 -5.33 -19.13 -38.24
N THR A 131 -5.75 -17.89 -38.04
CA THR A 131 -5.03 -16.70 -38.50
C THR A 131 -4.71 -15.77 -37.33
N MET A 132 -3.64 -15.00 -37.48
CA MET A 132 -3.24 -14.01 -36.48
C MET A 132 -4.29 -12.90 -36.30
N MET A 133 -4.99 -12.54 -37.38
CA MET A 133 -6.04 -11.52 -37.35
C MET A 133 -7.25 -11.97 -36.50
N GLU A 134 -7.69 -13.22 -36.65
CA GLU A 134 -8.77 -13.79 -35.83
C GLU A 134 -8.39 -13.82 -34.35
N LEU A 135 -7.15 -14.24 -34.05
CA LEU A 135 -6.62 -14.26 -32.69
C LEU A 135 -6.60 -12.85 -32.06
N GLU A 136 -6.15 -11.85 -32.81
CA GLU A 136 -6.12 -10.46 -32.35
C GLU A 136 -7.53 -9.91 -32.05
N ILE A 137 -8.52 -10.24 -32.90
CA ILE A 137 -9.92 -9.84 -32.69
C ILE A 137 -10.48 -10.50 -31.43
N GLU A 138 -10.22 -11.79 -31.22
CA GLU A 138 -10.69 -12.52 -30.04
C GLU A 138 -10.04 -12.00 -28.76
N LEU A 139 -8.73 -11.76 -28.77
CA LEU A 139 -8.01 -11.17 -27.64
C LEU A 139 -8.47 -9.75 -27.33
N LYS A 140 -8.77 -8.95 -28.35
CA LYS A 140 -9.33 -7.61 -28.14
C LYS A 140 -10.70 -7.69 -27.46
N LYS A 141 -11.60 -8.58 -27.91
CA LYS A 141 -12.90 -8.81 -27.27
C LYS A 141 -12.75 -9.28 -25.82
N ALA A 142 -11.82 -10.19 -25.55
CA ALA A 142 -11.50 -10.65 -24.20
C ALA A 142 -10.96 -9.51 -23.32
N SER A 143 -10.05 -8.70 -23.86
CA SER A 143 -9.49 -7.53 -23.17
C SER A 143 -10.57 -6.49 -22.85
N ASP A 144 -11.47 -6.18 -23.79
CA ASP A 144 -12.55 -5.21 -23.57
C ASP A 144 -13.58 -5.74 -22.55
N SER A 145 -13.80 -7.05 -22.53
CA SER A 145 -14.63 -7.71 -21.51
C SER A 145 -14.03 -7.62 -20.11
N LEU A 146 -12.71 -7.80 -19.98
CA LEU A 146 -12.00 -7.61 -18.70
C LEU A 146 -12.06 -6.15 -18.22
N LYS A 147 -11.78 -5.19 -19.11
CA LYS A 147 -11.80 -3.76 -18.80
C LYS A 147 -13.20 -3.25 -18.44
N SER A 148 -14.25 -3.78 -19.06
CA SER A 148 -15.63 -3.41 -18.74
C SER A 148 -16.11 -4.00 -17.41
N GLY A 149 -15.57 -5.17 -17.01
CA GLY A 149 -15.86 -5.82 -15.74
C GLY A 149 -15.27 -5.10 -14.52
N ASP A 150 -14.02 -4.62 -14.62
CA ASP A 150 -13.35 -3.86 -13.55
C ASP A 150 -12.83 -2.51 -14.08
N LYS A 151 -13.69 -1.49 -13.98
CA LYS A 151 -13.38 -0.13 -14.45
C LYS A 151 -12.47 0.65 -13.50
N THR A 152 -12.29 0.19 -12.26
CA THR A 152 -11.51 0.91 -11.26
C THR A 152 -10.03 0.52 -11.33
N SER A 153 -9.72 -0.70 -11.78
CA SER A 153 -8.32 -1.13 -11.92
C SER A 153 -7.65 -0.58 -13.18
N ILE A 154 -6.80 0.42 -12.96
CA ILE A 154 -5.90 0.95 -14.00
C ILE A 154 -4.75 -0.02 -14.28
N SER A 155 -4.29 -0.75 -13.26
CA SER A 155 -3.27 -1.80 -13.41
C SER A 155 -3.71 -2.90 -14.37
N LEU A 156 -4.99 -3.32 -14.30
CA LEU A 156 -5.59 -4.26 -15.25
C LEU A 156 -5.53 -3.69 -16.68
N THR A 157 -6.03 -2.46 -16.85
CA THR A 157 -6.09 -1.80 -18.15
C THR A 157 -4.70 -1.65 -18.78
N ALA A 158 -3.71 -1.19 -18.01
CA ALA A 158 -2.33 -1.06 -18.45
C ALA A 158 -1.71 -2.41 -18.83
N GLY A 159 -1.97 -3.47 -18.05
CA GLY A 159 -1.51 -4.83 -18.34
C GLY A 159 -2.09 -5.38 -19.64
N CYS A 160 -3.40 -5.19 -19.86
CA CYS A 160 -4.08 -5.57 -21.10
C CYS A 160 -3.52 -4.82 -22.31
N ASP A 161 -3.36 -3.49 -22.21
CA ASP A 161 -2.82 -2.67 -23.31
C ASP A 161 -1.39 -3.04 -23.65
N LEU A 162 -0.55 -3.31 -22.64
CA LEU A 162 0.81 -3.78 -22.83
C LEU A 162 0.84 -5.12 -23.58
N PHE A 163 -0.03 -6.05 -23.20
CA PHE A 163 -0.09 -7.36 -23.84
C PHE A 163 -0.61 -7.28 -25.28
N MET A 164 -1.65 -6.49 -25.54
CA MET A 164 -2.17 -6.28 -26.89
C MET A 164 -1.11 -5.67 -27.82
N ARG A 165 -0.32 -4.70 -27.33
CA ARG A 165 0.81 -4.15 -28.11
C ARG A 165 1.88 -5.18 -28.41
N TYR A 166 2.15 -6.07 -27.46
CA TYR A 166 3.09 -7.16 -27.68
C TYR A 166 2.58 -8.10 -28.78
N VAL A 167 1.31 -8.49 -28.74
CA VAL A 167 0.67 -9.33 -29.77
C VAL A 167 0.77 -8.67 -31.15
N THR A 168 0.36 -7.40 -31.27
CA THR A 168 0.43 -6.66 -32.54
C THR A 168 1.86 -6.47 -33.05
N ARG A 169 2.83 -6.33 -32.13
CA ARG A 169 4.24 -6.24 -32.53
C ARG A 169 4.78 -7.57 -33.02
N THR A 170 4.39 -8.67 -32.37
CA THR A 170 4.77 -10.03 -32.80
C THR A 170 4.15 -10.37 -34.16
N SER A 171 2.88 -10.02 -34.40
CA SER A 171 2.23 -10.25 -35.70
C SER A 171 2.86 -9.46 -36.85
N ALA A 172 3.38 -8.26 -36.58
CA ALA A 172 4.03 -7.43 -37.58
C ALA A 172 5.48 -7.84 -37.92
N LEU A 173 6.18 -8.52 -37.00
CA LEU A 173 7.61 -8.82 -37.13
C LEU A 173 7.92 -10.23 -37.65
N GLU A 174 6.95 -11.15 -37.65
CA GLU A 174 7.22 -12.57 -37.89
C GLU A 174 6.58 -13.09 -39.20
N TYR A 175 7.42 -13.64 -40.07
CA TYR A 175 7.06 -14.48 -41.23
C TYR A 175 6.89 -15.97 -40.85
N GLU A 176 6.62 -16.26 -39.58
CA GLU A 176 6.62 -17.62 -39.04
C GLU A 176 5.25 -18.29 -39.04
N ASP A 177 5.24 -19.62 -38.87
CA ASP A 177 4.02 -20.42 -38.69
C ASP A 177 3.19 -19.92 -37.50
N PHE A 178 1.87 -19.93 -37.68
CA PHE A 178 0.91 -19.44 -36.70
C PHE A 178 1.05 -20.14 -35.34
N ASN A 179 1.34 -21.44 -35.32
CA ASN A 179 1.51 -22.20 -34.09
C ASN A 179 2.75 -21.79 -33.29
N SER A 180 3.83 -21.40 -33.98
CA SER A 180 5.05 -20.88 -33.36
C SER A 180 4.79 -19.52 -32.72
N ALA A 181 4.08 -18.63 -33.43
CA ALA A 181 3.67 -17.34 -32.88
C ALA A 181 2.77 -17.51 -31.64
N LYS A 182 1.79 -18.42 -31.70
CA LYS A 182 0.91 -18.76 -30.56
C LYS A 182 1.70 -19.23 -29.34
N SER A 183 2.67 -20.13 -29.56
CA SER A 183 3.52 -20.67 -28.50
C SER A 183 4.39 -19.59 -27.85
N ARG A 184 4.96 -18.68 -28.64
CA ARG A 184 5.74 -17.52 -28.12
C ARG A 184 4.90 -16.59 -27.26
N LEU A 185 3.66 -16.30 -27.66
CA LEU A 185 2.77 -15.43 -26.88
C LEU A 185 2.49 -16.03 -25.49
N ILE A 186 2.24 -17.34 -25.43
CA ILE A 186 2.03 -18.08 -24.18
C ILE A 186 3.30 -18.05 -23.32
N GLU A 187 4.45 -18.38 -23.90
CA GLU A 187 5.74 -18.37 -23.20
C GLU A 187 6.04 -16.98 -22.61
N ARG A 188 5.77 -15.92 -23.37
CA ARG A 188 5.98 -14.55 -22.90
C ARG A 188 5.03 -14.17 -21.78
N ALA A 189 3.76 -14.55 -21.87
CA ALA A 189 2.78 -14.31 -20.81
C ALA A 189 3.16 -15.01 -19.51
N GLU A 190 3.69 -16.24 -19.59
CA GLU A 190 4.20 -16.99 -18.43
C GLU A 190 5.44 -16.30 -17.84
N LYS A 191 6.41 -15.92 -18.69
CA LYS A 191 7.61 -15.14 -18.30
C LYS A 191 7.29 -13.79 -17.67
N PHE A 192 6.15 -13.16 -18.03
CA PHE A 192 5.78 -11.85 -17.49
C PHE A 192 5.62 -11.86 -15.95
N GLY A 193 5.17 -12.98 -15.37
CA GLY A 193 5.09 -13.12 -13.92
C GLY A 193 6.45 -13.04 -13.23
N GLU A 194 7.47 -13.69 -13.81
CA GLU A 194 8.85 -13.60 -13.29
C GLU A 194 9.43 -12.19 -13.45
N ILE A 195 9.15 -11.54 -14.59
CA ILE A 195 9.60 -10.17 -14.85
C ILE A 195 8.99 -9.22 -13.81
N SER A 196 7.70 -9.37 -13.51
CA SER A 196 7.02 -8.58 -12.48
C SER A 196 7.65 -8.77 -11.09
N TYR A 197 7.98 -10.01 -10.72
CA TYR A 197 8.66 -10.29 -9.46
C TYR A 197 10.08 -9.70 -9.39
N LYS A 198 10.86 -9.86 -10.46
CA LYS A 198 12.21 -9.30 -10.58
C LYS A 198 12.19 -7.77 -10.53
N ALA A 199 11.21 -7.13 -11.17
CA ALA A 199 11.05 -5.68 -11.15
C ALA A 199 10.87 -5.15 -9.73
N ARG A 200 10.02 -5.79 -8.90
CA ARG A 200 9.84 -5.41 -7.49
C ARG A 200 11.15 -5.46 -6.70
N ARG A 201 11.93 -6.53 -6.87
CA ARG A 201 13.25 -6.67 -6.23
C ARG A 201 14.25 -5.62 -6.69
N ILE A 202 14.29 -5.32 -7.98
CA ILE A 202 15.18 -4.27 -8.53
C ILE A 202 14.82 -2.91 -7.92
N ILE A 203 13.52 -2.57 -7.85
CA ILE A 203 13.07 -1.33 -7.21
C ILE A 203 13.50 -1.29 -5.75
N ALA A 204 13.34 -2.40 -5.01
CA ALA A 204 13.76 -2.49 -3.61
C ALA A 204 15.27 -2.28 -3.40
N MET A 205 16.11 -2.83 -4.30
CA MET A 205 17.56 -2.63 -4.27
C MET A 205 17.94 -1.18 -4.59
N LEU A 206 17.37 -0.59 -5.65
CA LEU A 206 17.64 0.80 -6.03
C LEU A 206 17.15 1.81 -4.99
N SER A 207 16.09 1.45 -4.25
CA SER A 207 15.52 2.34 -3.24
C SER A 207 16.34 2.42 -1.96
N GLN A 208 17.33 1.53 -1.78
CA GLN A 208 18.15 1.52 -0.56
C GLN A 208 18.88 2.84 -0.37
N ASP A 209 19.36 3.48 -1.42
CA ASP A 209 20.16 4.71 -1.30
C ASP A 209 19.37 5.90 -0.75
N PHE A 210 18.04 5.89 -0.86
CA PHE A 210 17.18 6.94 -0.30
C PHE A 210 16.96 6.77 1.21
N ILE A 211 17.04 5.54 1.73
CA ILE A 211 16.79 5.24 3.15
C ILE A 211 18.11 5.35 3.91
N PHE A 212 18.23 6.35 4.77
CA PHE A 212 19.39 6.56 5.65
C PHE A 212 19.07 6.21 7.10
N ASP A 213 20.11 5.97 7.90
CA ASP A 213 19.95 5.59 9.31
C ASP A 213 19.34 6.73 10.14
N GLY A 214 18.37 6.38 10.98
CA GLY A 214 17.60 7.27 11.81
C GLY A 214 16.40 7.93 11.11
N CYS A 215 16.15 7.65 9.83
CA CYS A 215 15.08 8.33 9.08
C CYS A 215 13.67 7.89 9.48
N THR A 216 12.72 8.77 9.17
CA THR A 216 11.28 8.63 9.43
C THR A 216 10.53 8.65 8.11
N ILE A 217 9.91 7.52 7.77
CA ILE A 217 9.25 7.34 6.48
C ILE A 217 7.73 7.33 6.70
N LEU A 218 7.01 8.20 5.99
CA LEU A 218 5.55 8.13 5.91
C LEU A 218 5.13 7.24 4.74
N VAL A 219 4.27 6.26 5.01
CA VAL A 219 3.65 5.39 4.01
C VAL A 219 2.14 5.50 4.07
N HIS A 220 1.52 5.51 2.90
CA HIS A 220 0.07 5.54 2.77
C HIS A 220 -0.48 4.18 2.35
N GLY A 221 -1.24 3.55 3.26
CA GLY A 221 -1.88 2.25 3.06
C GLY A 221 -0.91 1.11 2.74
N PHE A 222 -1.38 0.09 2.02
CA PHE A 222 -0.58 -1.08 1.65
C PHE A 222 -0.10 -1.04 0.20
N SER A 223 1.21 -1.16 0.00
CA SER A 223 1.81 -1.41 -1.32
C SER A 223 2.84 -2.52 -1.24
N ARG A 224 2.75 -3.48 -2.16
CA ARG A 224 3.68 -4.62 -2.27
C ARG A 224 5.11 -4.17 -2.56
N VAL A 225 5.28 -3.16 -3.39
CA VAL A 225 6.61 -2.65 -3.76
C VAL A 225 7.23 -1.92 -2.58
N VAL A 226 6.43 -1.09 -1.88
CA VAL A 226 6.89 -0.35 -0.70
C VAL A 226 7.23 -1.32 0.44
N LEU A 227 6.43 -2.36 0.66
CA LEU A 227 6.75 -3.40 1.63
C LEU A 227 8.09 -4.08 1.30
N GLU A 228 8.34 -4.43 0.04
CA GLU A 228 9.61 -5.06 -0.36
C GLU A 228 10.81 -4.13 -0.20
N VAL A 229 10.65 -2.83 -0.48
CA VAL A 229 11.66 -1.78 -0.23
C VAL A 229 12.02 -1.72 1.26
N LEU A 230 11.02 -1.60 2.13
CA LEU A 230 11.21 -1.51 3.58
C LEU A 230 11.76 -2.81 4.16
N LYS A 231 11.31 -3.96 3.65
CA LYS A 231 11.81 -5.28 4.05
C LYS A 231 13.27 -5.44 3.69
N THR A 232 13.68 -5.03 2.49
CA THR A 232 15.08 -5.08 2.06
C THR A 232 15.93 -4.14 2.92
N ALA A 233 15.42 -2.95 3.25
CA ALA A 233 16.12 -2.03 4.15
C ALA A 233 16.31 -2.60 5.56
N ALA A 234 15.29 -3.25 6.12
CA ALA A 234 15.39 -3.93 7.41
C ALA A 234 16.38 -5.10 7.37
N GLN A 235 16.38 -5.89 6.29
CA GLN A 235 17.34 -6.98 6.08
C GLN A 235 18.79 -6.47 5.93
N SER A 236 18.96 -5.29 5.34
CA SER A 236 20.23 -4.57 5.29
C SER A 236 20.63 -3.90 6.62
N LYS A 237 19.87 -4.13 7.70
CA LYS A 237 20.10 -3.62 9.07
C LYS A 237 20.07 -2.09 9.17
N LYS A 238 19.36 -1.41 8.27
CA LYS A 238 19.15 0.03 8.37
C LYS A 238 18.22 0.35 9.53
N LEU A 239 18.52 1.40 10.26
CA LEU A 239 17.70 1.85 11.38
C LEU A 239 16.73 2.91 10.88
N PHE A 240 15.43 2.62 10.85
CA PHE A 240 14.42 3.59 10.43
C PHE A 240 13.11 3.34 11.16
N ARG A 241 12.23 4.35 11.17
CA ARG A 241 10.88 4.27 11.72
C ARG A 241 9.84 4.59 10.64
N VAL A 242 8.70 3.92 10.71
CA VAL A 242 7.63 4.06 9.70
C VAL A 242 6.38 4.62 10.34
N PHE A 243 5.84 5.67 9.73
CA PHE A 243 4.51 6.19 10.04
C PHE A 243 3.58 5.65 8.95
N CYS A 244 2.54 4.94 9.33
CA CYS A 244 1.60 4.33 8.40
C CYS A 244 0.22 4.93 8.62
N THR A 245 -0.41 5.48 7.59
CA THR A 245 -1.80 5.92 7.67
C THR A 245 -2.74 4.72 7.65
N GLU A 246 -3.87 4.76 8.35
CA GLU A 246 -4.89 3.70 8.32
C GLU A 246 -5.36 3.35 6.90
N GLY A 247 -5.51 4.35 6.01
CA GLY A 247 -5.90 4.15 4.61
C GLY A 247 -7.37 3.75 4.47
N ARG A 248 -8.29 4.62 4.88
CA ARG A 248 -9.74 4.41 4.71
C ARG A 248 -10.12 4.47 3.22
N PRO A 249 -11.13 3.70 2.77
CA PRO A 249 -12.07 2.88 3.55
C PRO A 249 -11.53 1.50 3.96
N ASP A 250 -10.61 0.93 3.17
CA ASP A 250 -10.20 -0.48 3.21
C ASP A 250 -9.25 -0.83 4.37
N ARG A 251 -8.77 0.17 5.12
CA ARG A 251 -7.88 -0.01 6.27
C ARG A 251 -6.58 -0.74 5.92
N THR A 252 -6.11 -0.56 4.68
CA THR A 252 -4.94 -1.30 4.16
C THR A 252 -3.66 -0.99 4.93
N GLY A 253 -3.58 0.17 5.59
CA GLY A 253 -2.44 0.53 6.43
C GLY A 253 -2.19 -0.41 7.61
N LEU A 254 -3.26 -0.98 8.18
CA LEU A 254 -3.14 -1.97 9.26
C LEU A 254 -2.43 -3.24 8.77
N ARG A 255 -2.68 -3.64 7.52
CA ARG A 255 -1.97 -4.77 6.91
C ARG A 255 -0.48 -4.49 6.80
N LEU A 256 -0.10 -3.30 6.33
CA LEU A 256 1.30 -2.92 6.23
C LEU A 256 1.97 -2.86 7.61
N SER A 257 1.32 -2.27 8.61
CA SER A 257 1.87 -2.18 9.96
C SER A 257 2.11 -3.56 10.56
N ASN A 258 1.20 -4.52 10.34
CA ASN A 258 1.35 -5.89 10.82
C ASN A 258 2.52 -6.62 10.14
N GLU A 259 2.71 -6.43 8.82
CA GLU A 259 3.83 -7.04 8.10
C GLU A 259 5.19 -6.46 8.53
N LEU A 260 5.25 -5.16 8.80
CA LEU A 260 6.47 -4.50 9.30
C LEU A 260 6.76 -4.83 10.76
N ALA A 261 5.73 -4.99 11.60
CA ALA A 261 5.89 -5.42 12.98
C ALA A 261 6.52 -6.82 13.10
N LYS A 262 6.19 -7.74 12.18
CA LYS A 262 6.85 -9.06 12.08
C LYS A 262 8.33 -8.99 11.73
N LEU A 263 8.80 -7.85 11.20
CA LEU A 263 10.19 -7.61 10.81
C LEU A 263 10.94 -6.76 11.85
N ASP A 264 10.38 -6.57 13.05
CA ASP A 264 10.92 -5.73 14.12
C ASP A 264 11.19 -4.26 13.72
N VAL A 265 10.45 -3.76 12.71
CA VAL A 265 10.50 -2.36 12.30
C VAL A 265 9.54 -1.54 13.17
N PRO A 266 9.98 -0.44 13.79
CA PRO A 266 9.08 0.40 14.59
C PRO A 266 8.07 1.12 13.70
N VAL A 267 6.78 0.81 13.88
CA VAL A 267 5.67 1.41 13.14
C VAL A 267 4.74 2.17 14.07
N LYS A 268 4.33 3.38 13.67
CA LYS A 268 3.24 4.14 14.28
C LYS A 268 2.08 4.24 13.30
N LEU A 269 0.90 3.77 13.70
CA LEU A 269 -0.32 3.93 12.91
C LEU A 269 -0.91 5.33 13.14
N LEU A 270 -1.31 6.00 12.06
CA LEU A 270 -1.90 7.33 12.05
C LEU A 270 -3.30 7.27 11.45
N ILE A 271 -4.20 8.09 11.99
CA ILE A 271 -5.46 8.40 11.29
C ILE A 271 -5.16 9.29 10.08
N ASP A 272 -5.95 9.16 9.02
CA ASP A 272 -5.68 9.87 7.76
C ASP A 272 -5.68 11.41 7.94
N SER A 273 -6.44 11.93 8.90
CA SER A 273 -6.50 13.37 9.23
C SER A 273 -5.30 13.90 10.03
N ALA A 274 -4.49 13.02 10.65
CA ALA A 274 -3.35 13.42 11.47
C ALA A 274 -2.05 13.58 10.67
N VAL A 275 -2.05 13.29 9.36
CA VAL A 275 -0.84 13.33 8.53
C VAL A 275 -0.14 14.69 8.62
N ALA A 276 -0.90 15.78 8.48
CA ALA A 276 -0.36 17.14 8.53
C ALA A 276 0.27 17.49 9.88
N TYR A 277 -0.28 16.97 10.97
CA TYR A 277 0.27 17.19 12.31
C TYR A 277 1.62 16.49 12.50
N THR A 278 1.80 15.31 11.91
CA THR A 278 3.02 14.51 12.08
C THR A 278 4.12 14.81 11.07
N MET A 279 3.84 15.64 10.06
CA MET A 279 4.73 15.83 8.91
C MET A 279 6.08 16.49 9.28
N ASP A 280 6.14 17.25 10.38
CA ASP A 280 7.40 17.79 10.89
C ASP A 280 8.38 16.70 11.34
N GLU A 281 7.89 15.58 11.89
CA GLU A 281 8.70 14.44 12.31
C GLU A 281 9.15 13.54 11.15
N ILE A 282 8.52 13.69 9.97
CA ILE A 282 8.73 12.84 8.80
C ILE A 282 9.86 13.40 7.95
N ASP A 283 10.78 12.53 7.52
CA ASP A 283 11.91 12.92 6.67
C ASP A 283 11.58 12.74 5.19
N MET A 284 10.78 11.73 4.85
CA MET A 284 10.36 11.46 3.48
C MET A 284 9.02 10.72 3.44
N VAL A 285 8.30 10.90 2.34
CA VAL A 285 7.09 10.14 2.03
C VAL A 285 7.41 9.10 0.98
N PHE A 286 6.96 7.86 1.18
CA PHE A 286 7.18 6.76 0.27
C PHE A 286 5.85 6.06 -0.02
N VAL A 287 5.40 6.10 -1.28
CA VAL A 287 4.10 5.54 -1.68
C VAL A 287 4.23 4.59 -2.87
N GLY A 288 3.23 3.72 -3.01
CA GLY A 288 3.07 2.91 -4.22
C GLY A 288 2.33 3.68 -5.33
N ALA A 289 2.15 3.00 -6.45
CA ALA A 289 1.23 3.45 -7.50
C ALA A 289 0.45 2.26 -8.08
N ASP A 290 -0.81 2.52 -8.43
CA ASP A 290 -1.65 1.62 -9.22
C ASP A 290 -1.50 1.88 -10.72
N GLY A 291 -1.14 3.12 -11.10
CA GLY A 291 -0.85 3.51 -12.48
C GLY A 291 0.02 4.76 -12.53
N VAL A 292 0.83 4.86 -13.59
CA VAL A 292 1.59 6.07 -13.92
C VAL A 292 1.11 6.57 -15.26
N VAL A 293 0.62 7.80 -15.32
CA VAL A 293 0.11 8.40 -16.57
C VAL A 293 1.25 8.97 -17.41
N GLU A 294 0.99 9.23 -18.69
CA GLU A 294 2.01 9.66 -19.65
C GLU A 294 2.72 10.96 -19.26
N SER A 295 2.03 11.86 -18.57
CA SER A 295 2.61 13.11 -18.03
C SER A 295 3.56 12.91 -16.84
N GLY A 296 3.67 11.68 -16.31
CA GLY A 296 4.34 11.37 -15.05
C GLY A 296 3.45 11.48 -13.82
N GLY A 297 2.17 11.85 -13.97
CA GLY A 297 1.20 11.82 -12.87
C GLY A 297 1.01 10.41 -12.29
N ILE A 298 0.66 10.36 -11.01
CA ILE A 298 0.51 9.11 -10.25
C ILE A 298 -0.95 8.87 -9.93
N ILE A 299 -1.42 7.66 -10.23
CA ILE A 299 -2.72 7.17 -9.77
C ILE A 299 -2.48 6.10 -8.71
N ASN A 300 -3.07 6.31 -7.54
CA ASN A 300 -2.96 5.45 -6.37
C ASN A 300 -4.23 5.61 -5.52
N MET A 301 -4.31 4.93 -4.38
CA MET A 301 -5.45 5.04 -3.46
C MET A 301 -5.77 6.48 -3.04
N MET A 302 -7.04 6.70 -2.67
CA MET A 302 -7.53 7.98 -2.18
C MET A 302 -6.75 8.44 -0.94
N GLY A 303 -6.36 9.71 -0.92
CA GLY A 303 -5.53 10.29 0.15
C GLY A 303 -4.09 10.56 -0.29
N THR A 304 -3.57 9.82 -1.28
CA THR A 304 -2.19 10.01 -1.80
C THR A 304 -1.90 11.45 -2.19
N PHE A 305 -2.82 12.10 -2.92
CA PHE A 305 -2.65 13.49 -3.33
C PHE A 305 -2.66 14.47 -2.15
N GLN A 306 -3.48 14.22 -1.13
CA GLN A 306 -3.52 15.07 0.07
C GLN A 306 -2.19 15.01 0.81
N ILE A 307 -1.63 13.81 0.96
CA ILE A 307 -0.32 13.60 1.58
C ILE A 307 0.78 14.29 0.77
N ALA A 308 0.76 14.14 -0.57
CA ALA A 308 1.73 14.79 -1.44
C ALA A 308 1.68 16.32 -1.35
N LEU A 309 0.48 16.91 -1.24
CA LEU A 309 0.31 18.35 -1.09
C LEU A 309 0.87 18.86 0.25
N VAL A 310 0.62 18.13 1.34
CA VAL A 310 1.15 18.46 2.67
C VAL A 310 2.66 18.27 2.73
N ALA A 311 3.19 17.22 2.11
CA ALA A 311 4.63 17.00 2.02
C ALA A 311 5.31 18.13 1.22
N HIS A 312 4.70 18.54 0.11
CA HIS A 312 5.18 19.66 -0.69
C HIS A 312 5.18 20.99 0.09
N SER A 313 4.12 21.29 0.84
CA SER A 313 4.05 22.53 1.64
C SER A 313 5.08 22.58 2.78
N MET A 314 5.51 21.42 3.27
CA MET A 314 6.54 21.29 4.32
C MET A 314 7.93 20.92 3.77
N ASN A 315 8.15 21.02 2.46
CA ASN A 315 9.41 20.70 1.78
C ASN A 315 9.96 19.29 2.07
N LYS A 316 9.07 18.31 2.20
CA LYS A 316 9.43 16.90 2.38
C LYS A 316 9.41 16.18 1.01
N PRO A 317 10.45 15.40 0.67
CA PRO A 317 10.49 14.67 -0.59
C PRO A 317 9.43 13.55 -0.61
N VAL A 318 8.80 13.36 -1.77
CA VAL A 318 7.82 12.30 -2.02
C VAL A 318 8.38 11.35 -3.08
N TYR A 319 8.56 10.09 -2.70
CA TYR A 319 9.02 9.02 -3.56
C TYR A 319 7.88 8.07 -3.91
N VAL A 320 7.85 7.66 -5.18
CA VAL A 320 6.83 6.75 -5.69
C VAL A 320 7.49 5.53 -6.30
N ALA A 321 7.17 4.35 -5.76
CA ALA A 321 7.65 3.09 -6.27
C ALA A 321 6.58 2.41 -7.14
N ALA A 322 6.89 2.24 -8.42
CA ALA A 322 6.00 1.66 -9.41
C ALA A 322 6.77 0.75 -10.38
N GLU A 323 6.17 -0.37 -10.74
CA GLU A 323 6.69 -1.24 -11.78
C GLU A 323 6.44 -0.63 -13.18
N SER A 324 7.36 -0.83 -14.11
CA SER A 324 7.31 -0.22 -15.46
C SER A 324 6.07 -0.58 -16.27
N TYR A 325 5.47 -1.75 -16.03
CA TYR A 325 4.26 -2.20 -16.70
C TYR A 325 2.98 -1.49 -16.22
N LYS A 326 3.06 -0.65 -15.17
CA LYS A 326 1.95 0.20 -14.71
C LYS A 326 1.88 1.55 -15.44
N VAL A 327 2.82 1.83 -16.33
CA VAL A 327 2.78 3.04 -17.16
C VAL A 327 1.65 2.90 -18.18
N CYS A 328 0.67 3.80 -18.11
CA CYS A 328 -0.53 3.81 -18.92
C CYS A 328 -0.54 5.03 -19.86
N GLN A 329 -0.96 4.83 -21.11
CA GLN A 329 -1.21 5.92 -22.08
C GLN A 329 -2.62 6.49 -21.87
N SER A 330 -2.82 7.08 -20.70
CA SER A 330 -3.99 7.88 -20.40
C SER A 330 -3.52 9.22 -19.87
N VAL A 331 -4.16 10.31 -20.29
CA VAL A 331 -3.87 11.66 -19.81
C VAL A 331 -5.13 12.16 -19.11
N PRO A 332 -5.22 12.05 -17.77
CA PRO A 332 -6.27 12.74 -17.03
C PRO A 332 -6.11 14.25 -17.26
N LEU A 333 -7.18 15.03 -17.26
CA LEU A 333 -7.12 16.50 -17.45
C LEU A 333 -7.30 17.29 -16.14
N GLY A 334 -7.73 16.65 -15.06
CA GLY A 334 -8.35 17.33 -13.91
C GLY A 334 -7.46 17.71 -12.72
N LEU A 335 -6.20 17.23 -12.65
CA LEU A 335 -5.37 17.36 -11.43
C LEU A 335 -4.05 18.14 -11.62
N TYR A 336 -3.86 18.81 -12.76
CA TYR A 336 -2.69 19.68 -13.00
C TYR A 336 -3.03 21.13 -12.63
N ARG A 337 -3.08 21.44 -11.33
CA ARG A 337 -3.02 22.82 -10.84
C ARG A 337 -2.27 22.88 -9.54
#